data_AF-A0A443RTL3-F1
#
_entry.id   AF-A0A443RTL3-F1
#
_cell.length_a   1.000
_cell.length_b   1.000
_cell.length_c   1.000
_cell.angle_alpha   90.00
_cell.angle_beta   90.00
_cell.angle_gamma   90.00
#
_symmetry.space_group_name_H-M   'P 1'
#
loop_
_entity.id
_entity.type
_entity.pdbx_description
1 polymer ?
#
loop_
_entity_poly.entity_id
_entity_poly.type
_entity_poly.pdbx_seq_one_letter_code
_entity_poly.pdbx_strand_id
1 'polypeptide(L)'
;KLKSLKMLVILVLFMLIGYLIILFFGNSSEICVWIGGIMISIGMGPSVSTIISLIHERIQMNNLMGSLSTTCVYLANACGLPVLVGYYIKQSPYFLIYMNLAILVIIILLIISLKFIPIKK
;
A
#
# COMPACT_ATOMS: atom_id res chain seq x y z
N LYS A 1 -18.22 9.81 -11.85
CA LYS A 1 -17.48 9.70 -10.58
C LYS A 1 -17.04 8.25 -10.40
N LEU A 2 -15.74 7.96 -10.45
CA LEU A 2 -15.22 6.64 -10.07
C LEU A 2 -15.48 6.44 -8.58
N LYS A 3 -16.03 5.27 -8.21
CA LYS A 3 -16.26 4.92 -6.81
C LYS A 3 -14.91 4.65 -6.15
N SER A 4 -14.65 5.20 -4.97
CA SER A 4 -13.35 5.10 -4.27
C SER A 4 -12.82 3.66 -4.17
N LEU A 5 -13.72 2.68 -4.06
CA LEU A 5 -13.37 1.25 -4.06
C LEU A 5 -12.73 0.78 -5.38
N LYS A 6 -13.26 1.20 -6.54
CA LYS A 6 -12.69 0.82 -7.84
C LYS A 6 -11.29 1.40 -8.01
N MET A 7 -11.10 2.64 -7.58
CA MET A 7 -9.79 3.30 -7.62
C MET A 7 -8.79 2.57 -6.71
N LEU A 8 -9.19 2.20 -5.50
CA LEU A 8 -8.33 1.45 -4.57
C LEU A 8 -7.89 0.10 -5.15
N VAL A 9 -8.79 -0.64 -5.81
CA VAL A 9 -8.46 -1.91 -6.46
C VAL A 9 -7.42 -1.71 -7.57
N ILE A 10 -7.58 -0.69 -8.41
CA ILE A 10 -6.62 -0.38 -9.48
C ILE A 10 -5.25 -0.07 -8.89
N LEU A 11 -5.19 0.76 -7.83
CA LEU A 11 -3.93 1.11 -7.18
C LEU A 11 -3.23 -0.09 -6.54
N VAL A 12 -3.99 -0.99 -5.91
CA VAL A 12 -3.44 -2.24 -5.35
C VAL A 12 -2.90 -3.16 -6.44
N LEU A 13 -3.55 -3.21 -7.62
CA LEU A 13 -3.03 -3.97 -8.76
C LEU A 13 -1.70 -3.40 -9.27
N PHE A 14 -1.56 -2.07 -9.37
CA PHE A 14 -0.28 -1.44 -9.72
C PHE A 14 0.84 -1.80 -8.73
N MET A 15 0.55 -1.75 -7.42
CA MET A 15 1.51 -2.15 -6.40
C MET A 15 1.87 -3.64 -6.51
N LEU A 16 0.88 -4.52 -6.69
CA LEU A 16 1.09 -5.96 -6.82
C LEU A 16 1.98 -6.28 -8.04
N ILE A 17 1.68 -5.71 -9.20
CA ILE A 17 2.49 -5.90 -10.41
C ILE A 17 3.91 -5.39 -10.18
N GLY A 18 4.07 -4.20 -9.60
CA GLY A 18 5.39 -3.64 -9.30
C GLY A 18 6.22 -4.54 -8.37
N TYR A 19 5.63 -5.05 -7.28
CA TYR A 19 6.32 -5.99 -6.39
C TYR A 19 6.67 -7.31 -7.07
N LEU A 20 5.80 -7.86 -7.92
CA LEU A 20 6.09 -9.09 -8.67
C LEU A 20 7.24 -8.89 -9.67
N ILE A 21 7.29 -7.74 -10.36
CA ILE A 21 8.40 -7.41 -11.26
C ILE A 21 9.73 -7.40 -10.49
N ILE A 22 9.78 -6.72 -9.34
CA ILE A 22 11.01 -6.66 -8.54
C ILE A 22 11.35 -8.06 -7.96
N LEU A 23 10.35 -8.83 -7.53
CA LEU A 23 10.57 -10.17 -6.97
C LEU A 23 11.22 -11.12 -7.97
N PHE A 24 10.76 -11.14 -9.23
CA PHE A 24 11.25 -12.08 -10.24
C PHE A 24 12.46 -11.56 -11.03
N PHE A 25 12.54 -10.26 -11.27
CA PHE A 25 13.55 -9.67 -12.15
C PHE A 25 14.54 -8.76 -11.43
N GLY A 26 14.38 -8.55 -10.12
CA GLY A 26 15.19 -7.60 -9.36
C GLY A 26 16.68 -7.96 -9.27
N ASN A 27 17.02 -9.25 -9.39
CA ASN A 27 18.41 -9.71 -9.44
C ASN A 27 19.02 -9.67 -10.84
N SER A 28 18.19 -9.67 -11.88
CA SER A 28 18.63 -9.90 -13.26
C SER A 28 18.74 -8.62 -14.07
N SER A 29 17.94 -7.59 -13.77
CA SER A 29 17.87 -6.38 -14.57
C SER A 29 17.55 -5.16 -13.72
N GLU A 30 18.45 -4.18 -13.72
CA GLU A 30 18.24 -2.89 -13.08
C GLU A 30 17.04 -2.15 -13.68
N ILE A 31 16.85 -2.25 -15.00
CA ILE A 31 15.71 -1.63 -15.70
C ILE A 31 14.38 -2.17 -15.15
N CYS A 32 14.30 -3.48 -14.89
CA CYS A 32 13.10 -4.08 -14.30
C CYS A 32 12.86 -3.58 -12.87
N VAL A 33 13.91 -3.34 -12.08
CA VAL A 33 13.80 -2.73 -10.74
C VAL A 33 13.20 -1.33 -10.84
N TRP A 34 13.69 -0.50 -11.76
CA TRP A 34 13.17 0.84 -12.00
C TRP A 34 11.70 0.83 -12.42
N ILE A 35 11.33 -0.02 -13.38
CA ILE A 35 9.94 -0.17 -13.83
C ILE A 35 9.05 -0.60 -12.66
N GLY A 36 9.47 -1.61 -11.89
CA GLY A 36 8.74 -2.06 -10.71
C GLY A 36 8.57 -0.96 -9.67
N GLY A 37 9.62 -0.19 -9.39
CA GLY A 37 9.59 0.94 -8.46
C GLY A 37 8.64 2.06 -8.90
N ILE A 38 8.59 2.36 -10.20
CA ILE A 38 7.63 3.33 -10.77
C ILE A 38 6.20 2.83 -10.57
N MET A 39 5.92 1.56 -10.86
CA MET A 39 4.57 0.99 -10.68
C MET A 39 4.13 1.01 -9.22
N ILE A 40 5.03 0.68 -8.29
CA ILE A 40 4.76 0.79 -6.85
C ILE A 40 4.46 2.25 -6.49
N SER A 41 5.25 3.21 -6.98
CA SER A 41 5.07 4.64 -6.68
C SER A 41 3.72 5.17 -7.16
N ILE A 42 3.29 4.77 -8.37
CA ILE A 42 1.97 5.11 -8.92
C ILE A 42 0.84 4.56 -8.04
N GLY A 43 0.98 3.33 -7.57
CA GLY A 43 -0.01 2.70 -6.70
C GLY A 43 -0.05 3.29 -5.29
N MET A 44 1.13 3.53 -4.70
CA MET A 44 1.25 3.96 -3.30
C MET A 44 0.91 5.44 -3.12
N GLY A 45 1.27 6.32 -4.06
CA GLY A 45 1.08 7.78 -3.93
C GLY A 45 -0.36 8.19 -3.54
N PRO A 46 -1.38 7.81 -4.32
CA PRO A 46 -2.78 8.14 -4.02
C PRO A 46 -3.49 7.11 -3.13
N SER A 47 -2.79 6.07 -2.63
CA SER A 47 -3.43 4.99 -1.86
C SER A 47 -4.06 5.50 -0.56
N VAL A 48 -3.33 6.33 0.20
CA VAL A 48 -3.79 6.87 1.50
C VAL A 48 -5.03 7.75 1.33
N SER A 49 -5.03 8.66 0.36
CA SER A 49 -6.17 9.53 0.09
C SER A 49 -7.39 8.76 -0.40
N THR A 50 -7.18 7.71 -1.20
CA THR A 50 -8.25 6.82 -1.67
C THR A 50 -8.85 6.00 -0.51
N ILE A 51 -8.04 5.52 0.43
CA ILE A 51 -8.50 4.82 1.63
C ILE A 51 -9.33 5.75 2.52
N ILE A 52 -8.84 6.95 2.81
CA ILE A 52 -9.59 7.96 3.59
C ILE A 52 -10.93 8.28 2.91
N SER A 53 -10.93 8.47 1.59
CA SER A 53 -12.15 8.73 0.82
C SER A 53 -13.13 7.55 0.91
N LEU A 54 -12.64 6.31 0.85
CA LEU A 54 -13.46 5.12 0.98
C LEU A 54 -14.06 4.99 2.38
N ILE A 55 -13.28 5.28 3.43
CA ILE A 55 -13.75 5.28 4.82
C ILE A 55 -14.84 6.34 4.96
N HIS A 56 -14.59 7.58 4.53
CA HIS A 56 -15.58 8.65 4.59
C HIS A 56 -16.89 8.32 3.86
N GLU A 57 -16.83 7.60 2.74
CA GLU A 57 -18.03 7.10 2.02
C GLU A 57 -18.81 5.99 2.75
N ARG A 58 -18.19 5.29 3.71
CA ARG A 58 -18.76 4.09 4.36
C ARG A 58 -19.09 4.29 5.84
N ILE A 59 -18.25 5.05 6.52
CA ILE A 59 -18.24 5.28 7.97
C ILE A 59 -17.97 6.78 8.09
N GLN A 60 -18.97 7.56 8.47
CA GLN A 60 -18.80 9.00 8.69
C GLN A 60 -17.57 9.23 9.56
N MET A 61 -16.52 9.78 8.95
CA MET A 61 -15.18 9.73 9.52
C MET A 61 -15.02 10.89 10.50
N ASN A 62 -14.78 10.58 11.77
CA ASN A 62 -14.52 11.59 12.79
C ASN A 62 -13.09 12.14 12.65
N ASN A 63 -12.89 13.40 13.03
CA ASN A 63 -11.57 14.07 13.00
C ASN A 63 -10.49 13.27 13.74
N LEU A 64 -10.86 12.60 14.85
CA LEU A 64 -9.97 11.72 15.61
C LEU A 64 -9.46 10.52 14.79
N MET A 65 -10.33 9.87 13.99
CA MET A 65 -9.93 8.73 13.16
C MET A 65 -8.96 9.16 12.05
N GLY A 66 -9.20 10.34 11.48
CA GLY A 66 -8.30 10.94 10.49
C GLY A 66 -6.93 11.27 11.06
N SER A 67 -6.88 11.97 12.19
CA SER A 67 -5.60 12.34 12.81
C SER A 67 -4.82 11.12 13.30
N LEU A 68 -5.50 10.09 13.80
CA LEU A 68 -4.84 8.87 14.26
C LEU A 68 -4.26 8.07 13.07
N SER A 69 -5.02 7.96 11.97
CA SER A 69 -4.55 7.33 10.73
C SER A 69 -3.31 8.04 10.15
N THR A 70 -3.35 9.37 10.03
CA THR A 70 -2.20 10.13 9.51
C THR A 70 -1.00 10.02 10.44
N THR A 71 -1.21 10.09 11.75
CA THR A 71 -0.12 9.95 12.75
C THR A 71 0.55 8.58 12.64
N CYS A 72 -0.22 7.49 12.51
CA CYS A 72 0.35 6.15 12.30
C CYS A 72 1.19 6.08 11.01
N VAL A 73 0.72 6.66 9.91
CA VAL A 73 1.47 6.69 8.64
C VAL A 73 2.78 7.46 8.79
N TYR A 74 2.75 8.65 9.40
CA TYR A 74 3.96 9.43 9.60
C TYR A 74 4.94 8.77 10.55
N LEU A 75 4.46 8.13 11.63
CA LEU A 75 5.33 7.43 12.58
C LEU A 75 5.98 6.18 11.95
N ALA A 76 5.23 5.44 11.14
CA ALA A 76 5.76 4.32 10.38
C ALA A 76 6.83 4.77 9.36
N ASN A 77 6.61 5.89 8.66
CA ASN A 77 7.55 6.44 7.67
C ASN A 77 8.78 7.09 8.31
N ALA A 78 8.63 7.77 9.44
CA ALA A 78 9.72 8.49 10.09
C ALA A 78 10.67 7.54 10.85
N CYS A 79 10.12 6.53 11.51
CA CYS A 79 10.90 5.66 12.39
C CYS A 79 10.94 4.20 11.89
N GLY A 80 9.77 3.62 11.60
CA GLY A 80 9.66 2.17 11.33
C GLY A 80 10.43 1.75 10.08
N LEU A 81 10.12 2.37 8.95
CA LEU A 81 10.70 2.01 7.65
C LEU A 81 12.22 2.24 7.58
N PRO A 82 12.79 3.41 7.94
CA PRO A 82 14.22 3.63 7.85
C PRO A 82 15.05 2.69 8.75
N VAL A 83 14.55 2.38 9.95
CA VAL A 83 15.22 1.45 10.88
C VAL A 83 15.24 0.04 10.30
N LEU A 84 14.09 -0.43 9.77
CA LEU A 84 14.00 -1.75 9.15
C LEU A 84 14.85 -1.83 7.86
N VAL A 85 14.77 -0.82 6.98
CA VAL A 85 15.58 -0.76 5.77
C VAL A 85 17.06 -0.75 6.14
N GLY A 86 17.48 0.14 7.04
CA GLY A 86 18.89 0.28 7.42
C GLY A 86 19.49 -0.99 8.01
N TYR A 87 18.71 -1.75 8.80
CA TYR A 87 19.14 -3.02 9.36
C TYR A 87 19.19 -4.14 8.31
N TYR A 88 18.12 -4.32 7.54
CA TYR A 88 17.96 -5.49 6.65
C TYR A 88 18.61 -5.34 5.27
N ILE A 89 18.95 -4.11 4.82
CA ILE A 89 19.52 -3.90 3.48
C ILE A 89 20.85 -4.62 3.29
N LYS A 90 21.63 -4.83 4.36
CA LYS A 90 22.94 -5.49 4.31
C LYS A 90 22.84 -7.02 4.38
N GLN A 91 21.92 -7.56 5.18
CA GLN A 91 21.78 -9.00 5.38
C GLN A 91 20.86 -9.68 4.37
N SER A 92 19.76 -9.02 4.00
CA SER A 92 18.71 -9.62 3.19
C SER A 92 17.89 -8.54 2.45
N PRO A 93 18.35 -8.04 1.29
CA PRO A 93 17.70 -6.93 0.57
C PRO A 93 16.26 -7.26 0.14
N TYR A 94 15.95 -8.54 -0.07
CA TYR A 94 14.61 -9.00 -0.44
C TYR A 94 13.60 -9.04 0.72
N PHE A 95 14.07 -8.97 1.98
CA PHE A 95 13.19 -9.05 3.15
C PHE A 95 12.06 -8.03 3.11
N LEU A 96 12.38 -6.80 2.69
CA LEU A 96 11.41 -5.71 2.59
C LEU A 96 10.36 -5.95 1.51
N ILE A 97 10.74 -6.59 0.40
CA ILE A 97 9.79 -6.94 -0.68
C ILE A 97 8.80 -7.99 -0.18
N TYR A 98 9.29 -9.03 0.50
CA TYR A 98 8.42 -10.08 1.07
C TYR A 98 7.46 -9.53 2.12
N MET A 99 7.94 -8.67 3.03
CA MET A 99 7.10 -8.02 4.04
C MET A 99 5.99 -7.17 3.39
N ASN A 100 6.33 -6.37 2.39
CA ASN A 100 5.34 -5.54 1.70
C ASN A 100 4.35 -6.38 0.88
N LEU A 101 4.79 -7.48 0.25
CA LEU A 101 3.88 -8.42 -0.41
C LEU A 101 2.90 -9.06 0.58
N ALA A 102 3.36 -9.48 1.76
CA ALA A 102 2.49 -10.02 2.81
C ALA A 102 1.46 -8.98 3.28
N ILE A 103 1.88 -7.73 3.51
CA ILE A 103 0.97 -6.61 3.83
C ILE A 103 -0.04 -6.39 2.71
N LEU A 104 0.38 -6.48 1.45
CA LEU A 104 -0.50 -6.29 0.30
C LEU A 104 -1.57 -7.38 0.19
N VAL A 105 -1.24 -8.64 0.53
CA VAL A 105 -2.23 -9.72 0.65
C VAL A 105 -3.26 -9.41 1.74
N ILE A 106 -2.83 -8.92 2.90
CA ILE A 106 -3.73 -8.49 3.98
C ILE A 106 -4.65 -7.36 3.49
N ILE A 107 -4.13 -6.38 2.75
CA ILE A 107 -4.92 -5.29 2.18
C ILE A 107 -5.98 -5.82 1.20
N ILE A 108 -5.61 -6.78 0.34
CA ILE A 108 -6.58 -7.41 -0.58
C ILE A 108 -7.70 -8.10 0.19
N LEU A 109 -7.38 -8.84 1.26
CA LEU A 109 -8.38 -9.47 2.13
C LEU A 109 -9.32 -8.43 2.76
N LEU A 110 -8.78 -7.31 3.23
CA LEU A 110 -9.58 -6.21 3.80
C LEU A 110 -10.47 -5.52 2.76
N ILE A 111 -10.01 -5.38 1.52
CA ILE A 111 -10.84 -4.83 0.43
C ILE A 111 -12.00 -5.78 0.11
N ILE A 112 -11.74 -7.09 0.11
CA ILE A 112 -12.78 -8.11 -0.08
C ILE A 112 -13.80 -8.04 1.06
N SER A 113 -13.35 -7.96 2.32
CA SER A 113 -14.27 -7.85 3.47
C SER A 113 -15.10 -6.57 3.43
N LEU A 114 -14.52 -5.44 3.01
CA LEU A 114 -15.23 -4.17 2.83
C LEU A 114 -16.31 -4.20 1.74
N LYS A 115 -16.22 -5.13 0.78
CA LYS A 115 -17.27 -5.32 -0.24
C LYS A 115 -18.57 -5.87 0.37
N PHE A 116 -18.48 -6.61 1.47
CA PHE A 116 -19.64 -7.21 2.16
C PHE A 116 -20.30 -6.26 3.17
N ILE A 117 -19.65 -5.15 3.53
CA ILE A 117 -20.23 -4.17 4.46
C ILE A 117 -21.23 -3.26 3.71
N PRO A 118 -22.52 -3.23 4.10
CA PRO A 118 -23.51 -2.39 3.46
C PRO A 118 -23.18 -0.90 3.67
N ILE A 119 -23.46 -0.09 2.66
CA ILE A 119 -23.26 1.36 2.69
C ILE A 119 -24.34 1.94 3.60
N LYS A 120 -23.95 2.46 4.78
CA LYS A 120 -24.84 3.32 5.55
C LYS A 120 -25.00 4.62 4.75
N LYS A 121 -26.19 4.82 4.18
CA LYS A 121 -26.59 6.09 3.56
C LYS A 121 -26.91 7.11 4.64
#